data_AF-A0A9B0T4Q0-F1
#
_entry.id   AF-A0A9B0T4Q0-F1
#
_cell.length_a   1.000
_cell.length_b   1.000
_cell.length_c   1.000
_cell.angle_alpha   90.00
_cell.angle_beta   90.00
_cell.angle_gamma   90.00
#
_symmetry.space_group_name_H-M   'P 1'
#
loop_
_entity.id
_entity.type
_entity.pdbx_description
1 polymer ?
#
loop_
_entity_poly.entity_id
_entity_poly.type
_entity_poly.pdbx_seq_one_letter_code
_entity_poly.pdbx_strand_id
1 'polypeptide(L)'
;MDMDKVNSMDFGDFVEVFGNVIERCPLIAAAVWSQRPFSDLEDLEARFCAFIDVLPQSGQEGILRCHPDLAGRQLQRGTLTAESQREQSAAGLQGLGAEERRRLAELNAQYRARFGFPFVLAARLRDSAAVMSELARRLHCPPAQELRTALGEVKTIGRLRLRDLLGADPARL
;
A
#
# COMPACT_ATOMS: atom_id res chain seq x y z
N MET A 1 -17.82 -8.00 6.85
CA MET A 1 -18.55 -6.75 7.18
C MET A 1 -19.35 -6.36 5.95
N ASP A 2 -20.65 -6.12 6.08
CA ASP A 2 -21.49 -5.71 4.94
C ASP A 2 -21.49 -4.19 4.72
N MET A 3 -22.01 -3.75 3.57
CA MET A 3 -21.99 -2.33 3.19
C MET A 3 -22.98 -1.48 4.00
N ASP A 4 -24.07 -2.05 4.48
CA ASP A 4 -25.02 -1.35 5.36
C ASP A 4 -24.36 -0.98 6.69
N LYS A 5 -23.55 -1.89 7.26
CA LYS A 5 -22.73 -1.59 8.43
C LYS A 5 -21.72 -0.50 8.15
N VAL A 6 -21.05 -0.52 6.99
CA VAL A 6 -20.10 0.54 6.60
C VAL A 6 -20.79 1.90 6.48
N ASN A 7 -21.94 1.96 5.81
CA ASN A 7 -22.69 3.20 5.59
C ASN A 7 -23.30 3.82 6.87
N SER A 8 -23.49 3.00 7.90
CA SER A 8 -24.00 3.42 9.20
C SER A 8 -22.93 3.77 10.24
N MET A 9 -21.63 3.59 9.93
CA MET A 9 -20.55 4.02 10.81
C MET A 9 -20.55 5.54 10.98
N ASP A 10 -20.34 5.99 12.20
CA ASP A 10 -19.96 7.38 12.41
C ASP A 10 -18.54 7.65 11.89
N PHE A 11 -18.13 8.92 11.92
CA PHE A 11 -16.82 9.32 11.40
C PHE A 11 -15.66 8.67 12.17
N GLY A 12 -15.77 8.55 13.49
CA GLY A 12 -14.72 7.99 14.35
C GLY A 12 -14.51 6.52 14.06
N ASP A 13 -15.60 5.74 14.09
CA ASP A 13 -15.60 4.31 13.78
C ASP A 13 -15.05 4.04 12.37
N PHE A 14 -15.46 4.83 11.38
CA PHE A 14 -15.00 4.64 10.01
C PHE A 14 -13.50 4.91 9.87
N VAL A 15 -12.97 5.97 10.49
CA VAL A 15 -11.53 6.27 10.44
C VAL A 15 -10.73 5.24 11.24
N GLU A 16 -11.27 4.70 12.35
CA GLU A 16 -10.61 3.64 13.10
C GLU A 16 -10.47 2.35 12.25
N VAL A 17 -11.55 1.95 11.56
CA VAL A 17 -11.56 0.72 10.75
C VAL A 17 -10.78 0.87 9.44
N PHE A 18 -10.96 1.99 8.73
CA PHE A 18 -10.41 2.18 7.38
C PHE A 18 -9.16 3.06 7.33
N GLY A 19 -8.73 3.63 8.46
CA GLY A 19 -7.66 4.64 8.52
C GLY A 19 -6.29 4.15 8.06
N ASN A 20 -6.05 2.84 8.06
CA ASN A 20 -4.82 2.25 7.52
C ASN A 20 -5.02 1.48 6.21
N VAL A 21 -6.13 1.69 5.49
CA VAL A 21 -6.30 1.14 4.12
C VAL A 21 -5.20 1.66 3.20
N ILE A 22 -4.85 2.93 3.31
CA ILE A 22 -3.63 3.48 2.73
C ILE A 22 -2.65 3.70 3.88
N GLU A 23 -1.47 3.10 3.76
CA GLU A 23 -0.48 3.03 4.84
C GLU A 23 -0.22 4.40 5.48
N ARG A 24 -0.54 4.51 6.78
CA ARG A 24 -0.36 5.69 7.63
C ARG A 24 -1.01 6.96 7.09
N CYS A 25 -2.06 6.81 6.30
CA CYS A 25 -2.77 7.92 5.66
C CYS A 25 -4.27 7.95 6.06
N PRO A 26 -4.61 8.10 7.36
CA PRO A 26 -6.00 8.08 7.83
C PRO A 26 -6.85 9.23 7.27
N LEU A 27 -6.20 10.31 6.83
CA LEU A 27 -6.85 11.43 6.14
C LEU A 27 -7.65 10.96 4.90
N ILE A 28 -7.17 9.94 4.19
CA ILE A 28 -7.86 9.44 2.99
C ILE A 28 -9.20 8.79 3.39
N ALA A 29 -9.20 7.95 4.44
CA ALA A 29 -10.43 7.38 4.98
C ALA A 29 -11.39 8.47 5.48
N ALA A 30 -10.87 9.47 6.21
CA ALA A 30 -11.64 10.59 6.69
C ALA A 30 -12.33 11.38 5.55
N ALA A 31 -11.62 11.61 4.44
CA ALA A 31 -12.17 12.28 3.27
C ALA A 31 -13.21 11.41 2.53
N VAL A 32 -12.93 10.11 2.38
CA VAL A 32 -13.85 9.16 1.73
C VAL A 32 -15.16 9.01 2.50
N TRP A 33 -15.14 9.04 3.84
CA TRP A 33 -16.35 8.98 4.67
C TRP A 33 -17.42 10.01 4.28
N SER A 34 -17.00 11.20 3.82
CA SER A 34 -17.93 12.27 3.41
C SER A 34 -18.68 11.96 2.10
N GLN A 35 -18.32 10.88 1.39
CA GLN A 35 -18.92 10.48 0.11
C GLN A 35 -19.95 9.36 0.23
N ARG A 36 -20.23 8.89 1.46
CA ARG A 36 -21.23 7.87 1.72
C ARG A 36 -22.66 8.38 1.40
N PRO A 37 -23.63 7.50 1.10
CA PRO A 37 -23.52 6.04 1.12
C PRO A 37 -22.77 5.48 -0.08
N PHE A 38 -22.06 4.37 0.12
CA PHE A 38 -21.44 3.58 -0.94
C PHE A 38 -22.38 2.46 -1.38
N SER A 39 -22.43 2.14 -2.67
CA SER A 39 -23.29 1.07 -3.19
C SER A 39 -22.76 -0.32 -2.84
N ASP A 40 -21.46 -0.52 -2.98
CA ASP A 40 -20.77 -1.79 -2.81
C ASP A 40 -19.26 -1.58 -2.57
N LEU A 41 -18.50 -2.68 -2.49
CA LEU A 41 -17.07 -2.64 -2.28
C LEU A 41 -16.33 -1.96 -3.44
N GLU A 42 -16.80 -2.10 -4.68
CA GLU A 42 -16.15 -1.50 -5.84
C GLU A 42 -16.28 0.03 -5.80
N ASP A 43 -17.45 0.56 -5.43
CA ASP A 43 -17.64 2.00 -5.22
C ASP A 43 -16.74 2.53 -4.09
N LEU A 44 -16.64 1.81 -2.97
CA LEU A 44 -15.73 2.17 -1.88
C LEU A 44 -14.25 2.17 -2.34
N GLU A 45 -13.80 1.12 -3.02
CA GLU A 45 -12.47 1.03 -3.62
C GLU A 45 -12.21 2.21 -4.58
N ALA A 46 -13.20 2.55 -5.41
CA ALA A 46 -13.13 3.66 -6.35
C ALA A 46 -13.00 5.01 -5.64
N ARG A 47 -13.69 5.24 -4.51
CA ARG A 47 -13.57 6.51 -3.75
C ARG A 47 -12.18 6.70 -3.17
N PHE A 48 -11.58 5.65 -2.64
CA PHE A 48 -10.18 5.69 -2.18
C PHE A 48 -9.22 5.99 -3.34
N CYS A 49 -9.38 5.32 -4.49
CA CYS A 49 -8.54 5.55 -5.66
C CYS A 49 -8.68 6.97 -6.21
N ALA A 50 -9.91 7.46 -6.35
CA ALA A 50 -10.21 8.79 -6.88
C ALA A 50 -9.61 9.89 -5.99
N PHE A 51 -9.65 9.74 -4.66
CA PHE A 51 -9.02 10.71 -3.76
C PHE A 51 -7.50 10.80 -3.99
N ILE A 52 -6.81 9.68 -4.25
CA ILE A 52 -5.38 9.68 -4.56
C ILE A 52 -5.10 10.37 -5.91
N ASP A 53 -5.97 10.16 -6.90
CA ASP A 53 -5.80 10.71 -8.25
C ASP A 53 -5.92 12.24 -8.33
N VAL A 54 -6.74 12.84 -7.46
CA VAL A 54 -6.94 14.30 -7.43
C VAL A 54 -5.89 15.04 -6.60
N LEU A 55 -5.03 14.33 -5.86
CA LEU A 55 -3.96 14.98 -5.10
C LEU A 55 -2.93 15.62 -6.05
N PRO A 56 -2.35 16.77 -5.67
CA PRO A 56 -1.17 17.27 -6.36
C PRO A 56 -0.05 16.23 -6.28
N GLN A 57 0.89 16.27 -7.23
CA GLN A 57 2.02 15.35 -7.28
C GLN A 57 2.76 15.23 -5.94
N SER A 58 2.96 16.34 -5.22
CA SER A 58 3.60 16.34 -3.89
C SER A 58 2.82 15.54 -2.85
N GLY A 59 1.48 15.54 -2.90
CA GLY A 59 0.61 14.73 -2.05
C GLY A 59 0.69 13.24 -2.41
N GLN A 60 0.73 12.93 -3.71
CA GLN A 60 0.92 11.56 -4.21
C GLN A 60 2.28 10.98 -3.76
N GLU A 61 3.35 11.74 -3.91
CA GLU A 61 4.67 11.36 -3.38
C GLU A 61 4.68 11.28 -1.85
N GLY A 62 3.90 12.12 -1.17
CA GLY A 62 3.69 12.06 0.27
C GLY A 62 3.14 10.71 0.73
N ILE A 63 2.11 10.19 0.04
CA ILE A 63 1.56 8.85 0.30
C ILE A 63 2.64 7.77 0.15
N LEU A 64 3.43 7.84 -0.92
CA LEU A 64 4.52 6.88 -1.14
C LEU A 64 5.54 6.93 0.00
N ARG A 65 5.88 8.13 0.50
CA ARG A 65 6.81 8.32 1.63
C ARG A 65 6.28 7.81 2.97
N CYS A 66 4.96 7.62 3.12
CA CYS A 66 4.37 7.00 4.29
C CYS A 66 4.61 5.48 4.34
N HIS A 67 4.89 4.83 3.21
CA HIS A 67 5.09 3.40 3.15
C HIS A 67 6.47 2.99 3.70
N PRO A 68 6.55 1.89 4.47
CA PRO A 68 7.83 1.35 4.92
C PRO A 68 8.59 0.69 3.76
N ASP A 69 9.92 0.77 3.79
CA ASP A 69 10.76 0.02 2.84
C ASP A 69 10.51 -1.50 2.98
N LEU A 70 10.48 -2.21 1.84
CA LEU A 70 10.43 -3.67 1.81
C LEU A 70 11.73 -4.26 2.37
N ALA A 71 11.60 -5.16 3.35
CA ALA A 71 12.72 -5.70 4.14
C ALA A 71 13.60 -4.65 4.83
N GLY A 72 13.06 -3.44 5.05
CA GLY A 72 13.77 -2.33 5.65
C GLY A 72 13.90 -2.40 7.17
N ARG A 73 14.41 -1.30 7.76
CA ARG A 73 14.65 -1.18 9.21
C ARG A 73 13.40 -1.44 10.07
N GLN A 74 12.21 -1.07 9.59
CA GLN A 74 10.97 -1.27 10.33
C GLN A 74 10.58 -2.75 10.44
N LEU A 75 10.81 -3.55 9.39
CA LEU A 75 10.62 -4.99 9.46
C LEU A 75 11.60 -5.61 10.47
N GLN A 76 12.87 -5.21 10.40
CA GLN A 76 13.93 -5.72 11.29
C GLN A 76 13.69 -5.39 12.76
N ARG A 77 13.10 -4.22 13.04
CA ARG A 77 12.77 -3.77 14.40
C ARG A 77 11.39 -4.21 14.88
N GLY A 78 10.59 -4.87 14.04
CA GLY A 78 9.22 -5.25 14.38
C GLY A 78 8.28 -4.06 14.59
N THR A 79 8.51 -2.95 13.89
CA THR A 79 7.73 -1.69 14.03
C THR A 79 6.92 -1.36 12.76
N LEU A 80 6.51 -2.40 12.01
CA LEU A 80 5.56 -2.24 10.92
C LEU A 80 4.14 -2.10 11.47
N THR A 81 3.24 -1.54 10.66
CA THR A 81 1.81 -1.70 10.90
C THR A 81 1.43 -3.17 10.75
N ALA A 82 0.30 -3.57 11.33
CA ALA A 82 -0.15 -4.95 11.27
C ALA A 82 -0.36 -5.41 9.81
N GLU A 83 -0.88 -4.53 8.96
CA GLU A 83 -1.09 -4.76 7.54
C GLU A 83 0.25 -4.96 6.80
N SER A 84 1.20 -4.03 6.94
CA SER A 84 2.52 -4.16 6.29
C SER A 84 3.30 -5.35 6.80
N GLN A 85 3.13 -5.73 8.07
CA GLN A 85 3.71 -6.96 8.60
C GLN A 85 3.15 -8.18 7.88
N ARG A 86 1.82 -8.32 7.74
CA ARG A 86 1.20 -9.44 7.01
C ARG A 86 1.63 -9.47 5.54
N GLU A 87 1.66 -8.32 4.88
CA GLU A 87 2.04 -8.18 3.47
C GLU A 87 3.48 -8.59 3.20
N GLN A 88 4.43 -8.12 4.01
CA GLN A 88 5.84 -8.48 3.83
C GLN A 88 6.14 -9.93 4.24
N SER A 89 5.44 -10.47 5.23
CA SER A 89 5.52 -11.89 5.58
C SER A 89 5.02 -12.78 4.43
N ALA A 90 3.89 -12.43 3.81
CA ALA A 90 3.33 -13.19 2.67
C ALA A 90 4.28 -13.22 1.47
N ALA A 91 5.08 -12.18 1.28
CA ALA A 91 6.11 -12.10 0.23
C ALA A 91 7.43 -12.84 0.59
N GLY A 92 7.51 -13.48 1.76
CA GLY A 92 8.72 -14.17 2.21
C GLY A 92 9.87 -13.23 2.63
N LEU A 93 9.63 -11.92 2.78
CA LEU A 93 10.69 -10.94 3.03
C LEU A 93 11.33 -11.06 4.42
N GLN A 94 10.63 -11.69 5.38
CA GLN A 94 11.18 -12.01 6.70
C GLN A 94 12.23 -13.11 6.66
N GLY A 95 12.10 -14.04 5.70
CA GLY A 95 12.95 -15.23 5.58
C GLY A 95 14.21 -15.01 4.76
N LEU A 96 14.46 -13.80 4.27
CA LEU A 96 15.60 -13.51 3.40
C LEU A 96 16.95 -13.81 4.08
N GLY A 97 17.86 -14.40 3.32
CA GLY A 97 19.25 -14.58 3.72
C GLY A 97 19.98 -13.25 3.91
N ALA A 98 21.15 -13.27 4.57
CA ALA A 98 21.95 -12.06 4.79
C ALA A 98 22.30 -11.32 3.50
N GLU A 99 22.66 -12.08 2.45
CA GLU A 99 23.05 -11.52 1.16
C GLU A 99 21.87 -10.91 0.39
N GLU A 100 20.72 -11.59 0.38
CA GLU A 100 19.51 -11.07 -0.25
C GLU A 100 19.02 -9.79 0.45
N ARG A 101 19.09 -9.75 1.79
CA ARG A 101 18.78 -8.54 2.56
C ARG A 101 19.72 -7.39 2.21
N ARG A 102 21.02 -7.66 2.08
CA ARG A 102 22.01 -6.65 1.68
C ARG A 102 21.69 -6.09 0.30
N ARG A 103 21.47 -6.98 -0.68
CA ARG A 103 21.11 -6.59 -2.05
C ARG A 103 19.82 -5.78 -2.12
N LEU A 104 18.78 -6.21 -1.41
CA LEU A 104 17.51 -5.50 -1.37
C LEU A 104 17.65 -4.13 -0.69
N ALA A 105 18.47 -4.01 0.35
CA ALA A 105 18.77 -2.72 0.99
C ALA A 105 19.52 -1.76 0.06
N GLU A 106 20.51 -2.25 -0.69
CA GLU A 106 21.24 -1.47 -1.69
C GLU A 106 20.31 -0.97 -2.81
N LEU A 107 19.43 -1.84 -3.31
CA LEU A 107 18.45 -1.48 -4.34
C LEU A 107 17.43 -0.45 -3.83
N ASN A 108 16.91 -0.62 -2.61
CA ASN A 108 16.02 0.36 -1.98
C ASN A 108 16.71 1.73 -1.83
N ALA A 109 18.00 1.75 -1.44
CA ALA A 109 18.76 2.98 -1.32
C ALA A 109 18.93 3.69 -2.67
N GLN A 110 19.28 2.94 -3.73
CA GLN A 110 19.40 3.49 -5.09
C GLN A 110 18.06 4.02 -5.61
N TYR A 111 16.98 3.26 -5.41
CA TYR A 111 15.63 3.65 -5.81
C TYR A 111 15.21 4.95 -5.13
N ARG A 112 15.41 5.05 -3.81
CA ARG A 112 15.06 6.25 -3.05
C ARG A 112 15.90 7.45 -3.44
N ALA A 113 17.19 7.26 -3.72
CA ALA A 113 18.07 8.33 -4.21
C ALA A 113 17.62 8.87 -5.57
N ARG A 114 17.10 8.00 -6.45
CA ARG A 114 16.64 8.38 -7.79
C ARG A 114 15.26 9.04 -7.79
N PHE A 115 14.30 8.48 -7.07
CA PHE A 115 12.89 8.90 -7.17
C PHE A 115 12.41 9.76 -5.99
N GLY A 116 13.13 9.79 -4.86
CA GLY A 116 12.76 10.59 -3.70
C GLY A 116 11.61 10.03 -2.86
N PHE A 117 11.21 8.77 -3.10
CA PHE A 117 10.23 8.02 -2.32
C PHE A 117 10.60 6.52 -2.22
N PRO A 118 10.07 5.78 -1.22
CA PRO A 118 10.27 4.33 -1.08
C PRO A 118 9.78 3.52 -2.28
N PHE A 119 10.38 2.35 -2.51
CA PHE A 119 9.83 1.39 -3.46
C PHE A 119 8.56 0.76 -2.89
N VAL A 120 7.45 0.94 -3.60
CA VAL A 120 6.14 0.39 -3.24
C VAL A 120 5.72 -0.65 -4.26
N LEU A 121 5.33 -1.82 -3.77
CA LEU A 121 4.83 -2.96 -4.53
C LEU A 121 3.82 -3.71 -3.65
N ALA A 122 2.74 -4.21 -4.23
CA ALA A 122 1.77 -5.08 -3.57
C ALA A 122 2.41 -6.43 -3.23
N ALA A 123 3.21 -6.44 -2.15
CA ALA A 123 4.09 -7.54 -1.77
C ALA A 123 3.34 -8.86 -1.61
N ARG A 124 2.11 -8.84 -1.07
CA ARG A 124 1.27 -10.04 -0.91
C ARG A 124 1.00 -10.80 -2.21
N LEU A 125 1.13 -10.16 -3.37
CA LEU A 125 0.90 -10.78 -4.69
C LEU A 125 2.18 -11.28 -5.36
N ARG A 126 3.32 -11.27 -4.64
CA ARG A 126 4.65 -11.49 -5.18
C ARG A 126 5.48 -12.32 -4.22
N ASP A 127 6.43 -13.08 -4.74
CA ASP A 127 7.50 -13.67 -3.94
C ASP A 127 8.70 -12.71 -3.86
N SER A 128 9.68 -13.06 -3.02
CA SER A 128 10.88 -12.25 -2.82
C SER A 128 11.71 -12.07 -4.09
N ALA A 129 11.74 -13.07 -4.97
CA ALA A 129 12.45 -13.01 -6.24
C ALA A 129 11.81 -11.99 -7.19
N ALA A 130 10.48 -12.01 -7.29
CA ALA A 130 9.70 -11.05 -8.06
C ALA A 130 9.84 -9.63 -7.49
N VAL A 131 9.87 -9.45 -6.16
CA VAL A 131 10.14 -8.16 -5.52
C VAL A 131 11.49 -7.60 -5.97
N MET A 132 12.57 -8.40 -5.92
CA MET A 132 13.90 -7.95 -6.33
C MET A 132 13.97 -7.64 -7.84
N SER A 133 13.35 -8.47 -8.66
CA SER A 133 13.28 -8.28 -10.12
C SER A 133 12.54 -6.99 -10.48
N GLU A 134 11.36 -6.76 -9.89
CA GLU A 134 10.56 -5.55 -10.15
C GLU A 134 11.27 -4.30 -9.67
N LEU A 135 11.93 -4.34 -8.51
CA LEU A 135 12.71 -3.21 -8.00
C LEU A 135 13.86 -2.86 -8.96
N ALA A 136 14.63 -3.86 -9.42
CA ALA A 136 15.71 -3.65 -10.37
C ALA A 136 15.18 -3.11 -11.71
N ARG A 137 14.07 -3.66 -12.23
CA ARG A 137 13.46 -3.21 -13.49
C ARG A 137 12.97 -1.77 -13.39
N ARG A 138 12.22 -1.43 -12.33
CA ARG A 138 11.61 -0.12 -12.10
C ARG A 138 12.64 0.97 -11.82
N LEU A 139 13.82 0.62 -11.31
CA LEU A 139 14.94 1.55 -11.17
C LEU A 139 15.35 2.22 -12.49
N HIS A 140 15.10 1.56 -13.63
CA HIS A 140 15.41 2.09 -14.96
C HIS A 140 14.26 2.85 -15.61
N CYS A 141 13.08 2.88 -14.99
CA CYS A 141 11.93 3.61 -15.54
C CYS A 141 12.12 5.14 -15.46
N PRO A 142 11.50 5.90 -16.39
CA PRO A 142 11.40 7.36 -16.28
C PRO A 142 10.64 7.77 -14.99
N PRO A 143 11.05 8.84 -14.28
CA PRO A 143 10.43 9.24 -13.01
C PRO A 143 8.91 9.43 -13.07
N ALA A 144 8.39 10.05 -14.15
CA ALA A 144 6.96 10.26 -14.32
C ALA A 144 6.19 8.93 -14.50
N GLN A 145 6.80 7.95 -15.17
CA GLN A 145 6.21 6.61 -15.29
C GLN A 145 6.23 5.89 -13.94
N GLU A 146 7.36 5.99 -13.23
CA GLU A 146 7.52 5.30 -11.95
C GLU A 146 6.55 5.81 -10.89
N LEU A 147 6.31 7.12 -10.82
CA LEU A 147 5.29 7.68 -9.93
C LEU A 147 3.91 7.04 -10.20
N ARG A 148 3.49 6.94 -11.46
CA ARG A 148 2.21 6.31 -11.82
C ARG A 148 2.18 4.83 -11.44
N THR A 149 3.26 4.10 -11.71
CA THR A 149 3.38 2.69 -11.35
C THR A 149 3.29 2.49 -9.83
N ALA A 150 4.06 3.26 -9.06
CA ALA A 150 4.06 3.17 -7.60
C ALA A 150 2.69 3.51 -6.99
N LEU A 151 1.97 4.51 -7.53
CA LEU A 151 0.60 4.81 -7.10
C LEU A 151 -0.39 3.71 -7.48
N GLY A 152 -0.20 3.03 -8.61
CA GLY A 152 -0.97 1.84 -8.98
C GLY A 152 -0.79 0.69 -7.97
N GLU A 153 0.43 0.51 -7.48
CA GLU A 153 0.73 -0.46 -6.41
C GLU A 153 0.07 -0.06 -5.08
N VAL A 154 0.10 1.22 -4.70
CA VAL A 154 -0.63 1.73 -3.52
C VAL A 154 -2.12 1.45 -3.61
N LYS A 155 -2.74 1.72 -4.77
CA LYS A 155 -4.17 1.42 -4.98
C LYS A 155 -4.44 -0.08 -4.88
N THR A 156 -3.56 -0.91 -5.41
CA THR A 156 -3.67 -2.37 -5.32
C THR A 156 -3.60 -2.84 -3.86
N ILE A 157 -2.66 -2.32 -3.07
CA ILE A 157 -2.55 -2.58 -1.63
C ILE A 157 -3.85 -2.14 -0.92
N GLY A 158 -4.35 -0.94 -1.21
CA GLY A 158 -5.60 -0.43 -0.63
C GLY A 158 -6.80 -1.33 -0.90
N ARG A 159 -6.97 -1.81 -2.14
CA ARG A 159 -8.03 -2.76 -2.50
C ARG A 159 -7.91 -4.07 -1.74
N LEU A 160 -6.70 -4.62 -1.63
CA LEU A 160 -6.44 -5.85 -0.88
C LEU A 160 -6.81 -5.68 0.61
N ARG A 161 -6.43 -4.55 1.22
CA ARG A 161 -6.78 -4.24 2.62
C ARG A 161 -8.29 -4.03 2.82
N LEU A 162 -8.97 -3.36 1.89
CA LEU A 162 -10.44 -3.22 1.93
C LEU A 162 -11.16 -4.57 1.85
N ARG A 163 -10.71 -5.45 0.96
CA ARG A 163 -11.25 -6.81 0.83
C ARG A 163 -11.09 -7.63 2.10
N ASP A 164 -9.91 -7.55 2.73
CA ASP A 164 -9.66 -8.21 4.02
C ASP A 164 -10.63 -7.71 5.10
N LEU A 165 -10.86 -6.40 5.19
CA LEU A 165 -11.79 -5.79 6.16
C LEU A 165 -13.25 -6.19 5.93
N LEU A 166 -13.68 -6.28 4.67
CA LEU A 166 -15.05 -6.66 4.33
C LEU A 166 -15.27 -8.18 4.33
N GLY A 167 -14.20 -8.98 4.36
CA GLY A 167 -14.27 -10.43 4.28
C GLY A 167 -14.56 -10.92 2.85
N ALA A 168 -14.21 -10.13 1.84
CA ALA A 168 -14.29 -10.54 0.45
C ALA A 168 -13.11 -11.48 0.15
N ASP A 169 -13.39 -12.78 0.08
CA ASP A 169 -12.41 -13.83 -0.15
C ASP A 169 -11.68 -13.63 -1.50
N PRO A 170 -10.34 -13.48 -1.52
CA PRO A 170 -9.58 -13.37 -2.76
C PRO A 170 -9.65 -14.63 -3.65
N ALA A 171 -10.16 -15.76 -3.14
CA ALA A 171 -10.38 -16.98 -3.91
C ALA A 171 -11.71 -16.99 -4.72
N ARG A 172 -12.51 -15.91 -4.67
CA ARG A 172 -13.77 -15.78 -5.42
C ARG A 172 -13.70 -14.82 -6.63
N LEU A 173 -12.50 -14.51 -7.11
CA LEU A 173 -12.27 -13.80 -8.38
C LEU A 173 -11.64 -14.72 -9.41
#